data_AF-A0A964EA07-F1
#
_entry.id   AF-A0A964EA07-F1
#
_cell.length_a   1.000
_cell.length_b   1.000
_cell.length_c   1.000
_cell.angle_alpha   90.00
_cell.angle_beta   90.00
_cell.angle_gamma   90.00
#
_symmetry.space_group_name_H-M   'P 1'
#
loop_
_entity.id
_entity.type
_entity.pdbx_description
1 polymer ?
#
loop_
_entity_poly.entity_id
_entity_poly.type
_entity_poly.pdbx_seq_one_letter_code
_entity_poly.pdbx_strand_id
1 'polypeptide(L)'
;MEENKKHLDDLLHIRSMMERSSRFLSLSGLSGVFAGIYAIIGAAIVYFDFQAGSLTYSEYVRSTAGAENQDKKLMFLVAIALMVLLSSLVTGYLFTSRKAKKQGLKIWDKSAKRMMLNLFFPLFAGGVLCLVMMHHGLLGMVAPLTLIFYGLGLYGSSKYSFVELKYLGISEVLLGLASAYFYGKGLLFWTIGFGLLHIIYGSLMYFKYEKPAK
;
A
#
# COMPACT_ATOMS: atom_id res chain seq x y z
N MET A 1 -26.80 6.27 -40.23
CA MET A 1 -26.73 6.47 -38.76
C MET A 1 -26.44 5.18 -38.01
N GLU A 2 -27.10 4.05 -38.32
CA GLU A 2 -26.80 2.75 -37.69
C GLU A 2 -25.37 2.24 -37.93
N GLU A 3 -24.82 2.45 -39.12
CA GLU A 3 -23.47 2.00 -39.48
C GLU A 3 -22.38 2.74 -38.67
N ASN A 4 -22.56 4.05 -38.45
CA ASN A 4 -21.71 4.84 -37.54
C ASN A 4 -21.84 4.39 -36.09
N LYS A 5 -23.03 3.96 -35.66
CA LYS A 5 -23.27 3.45 -34.30
C LYS A 5 -22.58 2.10 -34.10
N LYS A 6 -22.63 1.22 -35.11
CA LYS A 6 -21.94 -0.06 -35.13
C LYS A 6 -20.42 0.08 -35.14
N HIS A 7 -19.87 1.00 -35.96
CA HIS A 7 -18.44 1.33 -35.93
C HIS A 7 -17.99 1.89 -34.57
N LEU A 8 -18.81 2.73 -33.94
CA LEU A 8 -18.51 3.24 -32.61
C LEU A 8 -18.51 2.11 -31.57
N ASP A 9 -19.47 1.20 -31.62
CA ASP A 9 -19.54 0.02 -30.74
C ASP A 9 -18.35 -0.93 -30.97
N ASP A 10 -17.95 -1.16 -32.21
CA ASP A 10 -16.78 -1.98 -32.55
C ASP A 10 -15.48 -1.34 -32.01
N LEU A 11 -15.33 -0.02 -32.13
CA LEU A 11 -14.19 0.72 -31.56
C LEU A 11 -14.17 0.64 -30.02
N LEU A 12 -15.33 0.75 -29.37
CA LEU A 12 -15.46 0.57 -27.92
C LEU A 12 -15.11 -0.86 -27.50
N HIS A 13 -15.54 -1.86 -28.29
CA HIS A 13 -15.23 -3.25 -28.04
C HIS A 13 -13.72 -3.54 -28.20
N ILE A 14 -13.09 -3.06 -29.28
CA ILE A 14 -11.63 -3.18 -29.50
C ILE A 14 -10.88 -2.49 -28.36
N ARG A 15 -11.28 -1.27 -27.96
CA ARG A 15 -10.66 -0.56 -26.84
C ARG A 15 -10.77 -1.35 -25.54
N SER A 16 -11.93 -1.93 -25.24
CA SER A 16 -12.15 -2.73 -24.03
C SER A 16 -11.29 -4.02 -24.01
N MET A 17 -11.13 -4.65 -25.18
CA MET A 17 -10.24 -5.80 -25.38
C MET A 17 -8.77 -5.42 -25.18
N MET A 18 -8.34 -4.26 -25.72
CA MET A 18 -6.99 -3.74 -25.54
C MET A 18 -6.70 -3.37 -24.08
N GLU A 19 -7.63 -2.72 -23.38
CA GLU A 19 -7.45 -2.39 -21.96
C GLU A 19 -7.34 -3.65 -21.09
N ARG A 20 -8.18 -4.66 -21.33
CA ARG A 20 -8.13 -5.95 -20.61
C ARG A 20 -6.88 -6.77 -20.88
N SER A 21 -6.28 -6.66 -22.07
CA SER A 21 -5.06 -7.38 -22.44
C SER A 21 -3.77 -6.66 -22.04
N SER A 22 -3.83 -5.36 -21.75
CA SER A 22 -2.68 -4.53 -21.39
C SER A 22 -2.61 -4.10 -19.92
N ARG A 23 -3.67 -4.33 -19.14
CA ARG A 23 -3.77 -3.94 -17.72
C ARG A 23 -4.21 -5.08 -16.81
N PHE A 24 -3.63 -5.10 -15.61
CA PHE A 24 -3.97 -6.02 -14.53
C PHE A 24 -5.21 -5.51 -13.77
N LEU A 25 -6.38 -5.99 -14.20
CA LEU A 25 -7.70 -5.57 -13.69
C LEU A 25 -8.31 -6.54 -12.67
N SER A 26 -7.56 -7.55 -12.24
CA SER A 26 -8.02 -8.56 -11.26
C SER A 26 -7.67 -8.21 -9.82
N LEU A 27 -6.99 -7.09 -9.56
CA LEU A 27 -6.70 -6.59 -8.21
C LEU A 27 -8.01 -6.39 -7.43
N SER A 28 -8.10 -6.92 -6.22
CA SER A 28 -9.33 -6.83 -5.42
C SER A 28 -9.39 -5.53 -4.60
N GLY A 29 -10.56 -4.88 -4.54
CA GLY A 29 -10.80 -3.76 -3.64
C GLY A 29 -10.78 -4.19 -2.18
N LEU A 30 -11.30 -5.39 -1.88
CA LEU A 30 -11.31 -5.96 -0.53
C LEU A 30 -9.90 -6.10 0.05
N SER A 31 -8.88 -6.37 -0.78
CA SER A 31 -7.51 -6.42 -0.28
C SER A 31 -7.01 -5.08 0.26
N GLY A 32 -7.42 -3.96 -0.35
CA GLY A 32 -7.10 -2.63 0.16
C GLY A 32 -7.78 -2.36 1.51
N VAL A 33 -9.05 -2.74 1.65
CA VAL A 33 -9.80 -2.57 2.91
C VAL A 33 -9.16 -3.35 4.05
N PHE A 34 -8.84 -4.63 3.84
CA PHE A 34 -8.23 -5.45 4.87
C PHE A 34 -6.80 -5.00 5.21
N ALA A 35 -5.99 -4.61 4.22
CA ALA A 35 -4.67 -4.03 4.48
C ALA A 35 -4.78 -2.80 5.39
N GLY A 36 -5.75 -1.93 5.15
CA GLY A 36 -5.97 -0.75 5.98
C GLY A 36 -6.47 -1.07 7.40
N ILE A 37 -7.35 -2.06 7.55
CA ILE A 37 -7.78 -2.55 8.87
C ILE A 37 -6.57 -3.09 9.66
N TYR A 38 -5.72 -3.90 9.02
CA TYR A 38 -4.52 -4.44 9.67
C TYR A 38 -3.54 -3.35 10.09
N ALA A 39 -3.36 -2.32 9.25
CA ALA A 39 -2.51 -1.18 9.58
C ALA A 39 -3.05 -0.40 10.80
N ILE A 40 -4.35 -0.15 10.87
CA ILE A 40 -4.97 0.53 12.02
C ILE A 40 -4.84 -0.30 13.30
N ILE A 41 -5.10 -1.62 13.24
CA ILE A 41 -4.94 -2.51 14.40
C ILE A 41 -3.48 -2.52 14.85
N GLY A 42 -2.52 -2.67 13.93
CA GLY A 42 -1.10 -2.63 14.24
C GLY A 42 -0.68 -1.32 14.89
N ALA A 43 -1.14 -0.18 14.34
CA ALA A 43 -0.86 1.13 14.92
C ALA A 43 -1.49 1.33 16.30
N ALA A 44 -2.70 0.80 16.53
CA ALA A 44 -3.36 0.83 17.83
C ALA A 44 -2.58 0.01 18.87
N ILE A 45 -2.14 -1.20 18.51
CA ILE A 45 -1.31 -2.05 19.39
C ILE A 45 -0.03 -1.31 19.79
N VAL A 46 0.67 -0.70 18.82
CA VAL A 46 1.87 0.12 19.10
C VAL A 46 1.53 1.31 19.99
N TYR A 47 0.45 2.04 19.69
CA TYR A 47 0.06 3.20 20.48
C TYR A 47 -0.20 2.85 21.95
N PHE A 48 -0.97 1.79 22.22
CA PHE A 48 -1.29 1.37 23.59
C PHE A 48 -0.08 0.80 24.33
N ASP A 49 0.79 0.02 23.67
CA ASP A 49 2.02 -0.50 24.27
C ASP A 49 2.99 0.64 24.67
N PHE A 50 3.10 1.70 23.86
CA PHE A 50 3.92 2.86 24.20
C PHE A 50 3.26 3.76 25.26
N GLN A 51 1.92 3.86 25.29
CA GLN A 51 1.22 4.61 26.34
C GLN A 51 1.29 3.92 27.72
N ALA A 52 1.32 2.59 27.75
CA ALA A 52 1.49 1.82 28.98
C ALA A 52 2.93 1.89 29.54
N GLY A 53 3.89 2.32 28.71
CA GLY A 53 5.28 2.53 29.11
C GLY A 53 5.56 3.96 29.60
N SER A 54 6.78 4.19 30.07
CA SER A 54 7.26 5.51 30.50
C SER A 54 7.73 6.40 29.35
N LEU A 55 7.75 5.90 28.11
CA LEU A 55 8.30 6.57 26.93
C LEU A 55 7.29 6.54 25.80
N THR A 56 6.94 7.71 25.26
CA THR A 56 6.03 7.81 24.12
C THR A 56 6.71 7.39 22.82
N TYR A 57 5.92 6.98 21.82
CA TYR A 57 6.44 6.63 20.48
C TYR A 57 7.31 7.75 19.90
N SER A 58 6.86 9.01 20.01
CA SER A 58 7.57 10.16 19.47
C SER A 58 8.92 10.40 20.14
N GLU A 59 9.01 10.18 21.46
CA GLU A 59 10.28 10.32 22.18
C GLU A 59 11.24 9.19 21.81
N TYR A 60 10.73 7.96 21.68
CA TYR A 60 11.52 6.80 21.28
C TYR A 60 12.22 7.01 19.92
N VAL A 61 11.46 7.40 18.89
CA VAL A 61 12.01 7.59 17.53
C VAL A 61 12.87 8.86 17.37
N ARG A 62 12.82 9.77 18.36
CA ARG A 62 13.67 10.97 18.43
C ARG A 62 14.92 10.76 19.28
N SER A 63 14.91 9.79 20.19
CA SER A 63 16.07 9.50 21.03
C SER A 63 17.21 8.93 20.19
N THR A 64 18.39 9.55 20.27
CA THR A 64 19.64 8.97 19.79
C THR A 64 20.05 7.82 20.72
N ALA A 65 20.46 6.70 20.13
CA ALA A 65 20.75 5.44 20.79
C ALA A 65 21.50 5.59 22.14
N GLY A 66 21.06 4.87 23.19
CA GLY A 66 21.76 4.86 24.48
C GLY A 66 20.98 4.43 25.73
N ALA A 67 19.69 4.10 25.64
CA ALA A 67 18.90 3.68 26.81
C ALA A 67 18.68 2.14 26.82
N GLU A 68 18.91 1.50 27.97
CA GLU A 68 18.58 0.10 28.20
C GLU A 68 17.11 -0.18 27.82
N ASN A 69 16.87 -1.26 27.05
CA ASN A 69 15.60 -1.70 26.43
C ASN A 69 15.24 -1.15 25.02
N GLN A 70 16.08 -0.35 24.35
CA GLN A 70 15.80 0.08 22.98
C GLN A 70 15.65 -1.07 21.97
N ASP A 71 16.45 -2.13 22.10
CA ASP A 71 16.44 -3.26 21.16
C ASP A 71 15.13 -4.05 21.21
N LYS A 72 14.56 -4.25 22.41
CA LYS A 72 13.29 -4.98 22.58
C LYS A 72 12.13 -4.23 21.92
N LYS A 73 12.08 -2.90 22.09
CA LYS A 73 11.04 -2.06 21.45
C LYS A 73 11.21 -2.01 19.94
N LEU A 74 12.45 -1.98 19.44
CA LEU A 74 12.71 -2.06 18.00
C LEU A 74 12.23 -3.40 17.42
N MET A 75 12.60 -4.51 18.06
CA MET A 75 12.14 -5.85 17.67
C MET A 75 10.61 -5.96 17.69
N PHE A 76 9.95 -5.39 18.70
CA PHE A 76 8.50 -5.33 18.78
C PHE A 76 7.88 -4.55 17.61
N LEU A 77 8.38 -3.36 17.30
CA LEU A 77 7.90 -2.55 16.17
C LEU A 77 8.09 -3.28 14.83
N VAL A 78 9.25 -3.89 14.61
CA VAL A 78 9.55 -4.68 13.41
C VAL A 78 8.63 -5.89 13.32
N ALA A 79 8.37 -6.60 14.43
CA ALA A 79 7.47 -7.74 14.46
C ALA A 79 6.03 -7.36 14.09
N ILE A 80 5.50 -6.26 14.65
CA ILE A 80 4.18 -5.74 14.30
C ILE A 80 4.12 -5.36 12.81
N ALA A 81 5.12 -4.63 12.31
CA ALA A 81 5.18 -4.22 10.91
C ALA A 81 5.21 -5.43 9.96
N LEU A 82 5.99 -6.47 10.29
CA LEU A 82 6.04 -7.71 9.52
C LEU A 82 4.71 -8.47 9.58
N MET A 83 4.05 -8.55 10.75
CA MET A 83 2.74 -9.20 10.87
C MET A 83 1.66 -8.50 10.04
N VAL A 84 1.63 -7.15 10.06
CA VAL A 84 0.73 -6.35 9.24
C VAL A 84 1.01 -6.58 7.75
N LEU A 85 2.28 -6.56 7.34
CA LEU A 85 2.68 -6.78 5.96
C LEU A 85 2.30 -8.19 5.47
N LEU A 86 2.64 -9.23 6.22
CA LEU A 86 2.33 -10.62 5.86
C LEU A 86 0.82 -10.85 5.79
N SER A 87 0.05 -10.35 6.76
CA SER A 87 -1.41 -10.46 6.75
C SER A 87 -2.03 -9.77 5.53
N SER A 88 -1.52 -8.59 5.18
CA SER A 88 -1.95 -7.83 4.00
C SER A 88 -1.61 -8.52 2.69
N LEU A 89 -0.40 -9.10 2.57
CA LEU A 89 0.01 -9.84 1.38
C LEU A 89 -0.77 -11.14 1.20
N VAL A 90 -0.98 -11.91 2.28
CA VAL A 90 -1.74 -13.17 2.25
C VAL A 90 -3.18 -12.90 1.82
N THR A 91 -3.88 -11.98 2.50
CA THR A 91 -5.26 -11.63 2.13
C THR A 91 -5.34 -10.99 0.75
N GLY A 92 -4.38 -10.15 0.39
CA GLY A 92 -4.25 -9.55 -0.92
C GLY A 92 -4.17 -10.58 -2.04
N TYR A 93 -3.30 -11.57 -1.88
CA TYR A 93 -3.17 -12.67 -2.82
C TYR A 93 -4.45 -13.51 -2.88
N LEU A 94 -5.03 -13.88 -1.74
CA LEU A 94 -6.24 -14.71 -1.69
C LEU A 94 -7.44 -14.05 -2.38
N PHE A 95 -7.72 -12.77 -2.11
CA PHE A 95 -8.85 -12.07 -2.73
C PHE A 95 -8.63 -11.79 -4.21
N THR A 96 -7.43 -11.36 -4.59
CA THR A 96 -7.06 -11.15 -6.00
C THR A 96 -7.15 -12.46 -6.78
N SER A 97 -6.68 -13.57 -6.21
CA SER A 97 -6.74 -14.89 -6.84
C SER A 97 -8.18 -15.39 -7.03
N ARG A 98 -9.02 -15.23 -6.01
CA ARG A 98 -10.45 -15.56 -6.09
C ARG A 98 -11.15 -14.73 -7.17
N LYS A 99 -10.86 -13.44 -7.27
CA LYS A 99 -11.41 -12.54 -8.30
C LYS A 99 -10.95 -12.93 -9.70
N ALA A 100 -9.65 -13.17 -9.90
CA ALA A 100 -9.09 -13.61 -11.17
C ALA A 100 -9.72 -14.93 -11.64
N LYS A 101 -9.89 -15.91 -10.73
CA LYS A 101 -10.53 -17.19 -11.03
C LYS A 101 -11.99 -17.03 -11.44
N LYS A 102 -12.76 -16.16 -10.76
CA LYS A 102 -14.15 -15.84 -11.13
C LYS A 102 -14.25 -15.17 -12.51
N GLN A 103 -13.22 -14.45 -12.94
CA GLN A 103 -13.17 -13.77 -14.23
C GLN A 103 -12.54 -14.62 -15.35
N GLY A 104 -12.10 -15.86 -15.06
CA GLY A 104 -11.40 -16.71 -16.03
C GLY A 104 -10.02 -16.19 -16.46
N LEU A 105 -9.42 -15.28 -15.67
CA LEU A 105 -8.13 -14.66 -15.98
C LEU A 105 -6.98 -15.34 -15.22
N LYS A 106 -5.78 -15.38 -15.83
CA LYS A 106 -4.56 -15.80 -15.15
C LYS A 106 -4.07 -14.68 -14.22
N ILE A 107 -3.71 -15.04 -12.98
CA ILE A 107 -3.19 -14.08 -12.00
C ILE A 107 -1.79 -13.58 -12.38
N TRP A 108 -1.02 -14.39 -13.12
CA TRP A 108 0.39 -14.11 -13.44
C TRP A 108 0.61 -13.95 -14.95
N ASP A 109 0.03 -12.91 -15.53
CA ASP A 109 0.23 -12.55 -16.93
C ASP A 109 1.38 -11.53 -17.13
N LYS A 110 1.59 -11.08 -18.37
CA LYS A 110 2.63 -10.09 -18.69
C LYS A 110 2.38 -8.75 -18.00
N SER A 111 1.12 -8.35 -17.81
CA SER A 111 0.77 -7.09 -17.15
C SER A 111 1.03 -7.16 -15.64
N ALA A 112 0.65 -8.27 -15.00
CA ALA A 112 0.91 -8.54 -13.59
C ALA A 112 2.41 -8.47 -13.28
N LYS A 113 3.25 -9.10 -14.11
CA LYS A 113 4.71 -9.04 -13.96
C LYS A 113 5.25 -7.62 -14.07
N ARG A 114 4.79 -6.84 -15.05
CA ARG A 114 5.20 -5.43 -15.22
C ARG A 114 4.77 -4.57 -14.03
N MET A 115 3.54 -4.75 -13.57
CA MET A 115 3.02 -4.07 -12.37
C MET A 115 3.89 -4.41 -11.14
N MET A 116 4.13 -5.69 -10.88
CA MET A 116 4.97 -6.14 -9.77
C MET A 116 6.38 -5.58 -9.84
N LEU A 117 7.04 -5.58 -11.00
CA LEU A 117 8.39 -5.00 -11.15
C LEU A 117 8.41 -3.50 -10.83
N ASN A 118 7.40 -2.75 -11.28
CA ASN A 118 7.31 -1.31 -11.00
C ASN A 118 6.96 -1.02 -9.54
N LEU A 119 6.27 -1.94 -8.85
CA LEU A 119 6.04 -1.86 -7.42
C LEU A 119 7.31 -2.19 -6.62
N PHE A 120 7.91 -3.34 -6.90
CA PHE A 120 8.99 -3.90 -6.07
C PHE A 120 10.29 -3.13 -6.19
N PHE A 121 10.59 -2.49 -7.32
CA PHE A 121 11.86 -1.76 -7.47
C PHE A 121 11.96 -0.58 -6.47
N PRO A 122 10.98 0.35 -6.38
CA PRO A 122 10.95 1.36 -5.33
C PRO A 122 10.88 0.77 -3.92
N LEU A 123 10.05 -0.26 -3.68
CA LEU A 123 9.93 -0.89 -2.37
C LEU A 123 11.26 -1.47 -1.88
N PHE A 124 12.02 -2.14 -2.76
CA PHE A 124 13.32 -2.70 -2.44
C PHE A 124 14.32 -1.61 -2.08
N ALA A 125 14.44 -0.57 -2.93
CA ALA A 125 15.31 0.57 -2.67
C ALA A 125 14.97 1.26 -1.35
N GLY A 126 13.68 1.51 -1.10
CA GLY A 126 13.19 2.11 0.14
C GLY A 126 13.40 1.24 1.37
N GLY A 127 13.22 -0.08 1.25
CA GLY A 127 13.46 -1.04 2.33
C GLY A 127 14.93 -1.08 2.74
N VAL A 128 15.85 -1.14 1.78
CA VAL A 128 17.30 -1.05 2.03
C VAL A 128 17.62 0.29 2.70
N LEU A 129 17.07 1.40 2.20
CA LEU A 129 17.30 2.73 2.79
C LEU A 129 16.75 2.83 4.23
N CYS A 130 15.60 2.20 4.53
CA CYS A 130 15.08 2.14 5.90
C CYS A 130 16.03 1.39 6.83
N LEU A 131 16.61 0.27 6.40
CA LEU A 131 17.62 -0.47 7.18
C LEU A 131 18.87 0.39 7.44
N VAL A 132 19.32 1.14 6.43
CA VAL A 132 20.44 2.09 6.57
C VAL A 132 20.10 3.19 7.58
N MET A 133 18.90 3.78 7.52
CA MET A 133 18.47 4.79 8.49
C MET A 133 18.40 4.22 9.91
N MET A 134 17.89 3.00 10.08
CA MET A 134 17.87 2.32 11.39
C MET A 134 19.29 2.10 11.92
N HIS A 135 20.21 1.65 11.07
CA HIS A 135 21.61 1.47 11.44
C HIS A 135 22.29 2.78 11.90
N HIS A 136 21.91 3.92 11.33
CA HIS A 136 22.39 5.24 11.75
C HIS A 136 21.57 5.88 12.90
N GLY A 137 20.64 5.14 13.52
CA GLY A 137 19.81 5.64 14.63
C GLY A 137 18.72 6.63 14.21
N LEU A 138 18.47 6.81 12.91
CA LEU A 138 17.45 7.71 12.36
C LEU A 138 16.10 7.01 12.24
N LEU A 139 15.61 6.41 13.33
CA LEU A 139 14.37 5.62 13.35
C LEU A 139 13.14 6.41 12.90
N GLY A 140 13.08 7.70 13.21
CA GLY A 140 11.97 8.56 12.78
C GLY A 140 11.86 8.73 11.25
N MET A 141 12.91 8.41 10.49
CA MET A 141 12.88 8.43 9.02
C MET A 141 12.24 7.18 8.40
N VAL A 142 12.06 6.09 9.15
CA VAL A 142 11.48 4.86 8.60
C VAL A 142 10.04 5.08 8.13
N ALA A 143 9.24 5.82 8.90
CA ALA A 143 7.86 6.12 8.54
C ALA A 143 7.70 6.94 7.25
N PRO A 144 8.37 8.09 7.08
CA PRO A 144 8.28 8.84 5.83
C PRO A 144 8.86 8.07 4.64
N LEU A 145 9.98 7.36 4.80
CA LEU A 145 10.60 6.62 3.69
C LEU A 145 9.71 5.48 3.21
N THR A 146 9.12 4.70 4.12
CA THR A 146 8.19 3.63 3.72
C THR A 146 6.98 4.19 2.95
N LEU A 147 6.38 5.30 3.40
CA LEU A 147 5.27 5.97 2.69
C LEU A 147 5.69 6.47 1.30
N ILE A 148 6.83 7.16 1.19
CA ILE A 148 7.33 7.71 -0.07
C ILE A 148 7.64 6.60 -1.08
N PHE A 149 8.45 5.61 -0.71
CA PHE A 149 8.88 4.57 -1.64
C PHE A 149 7.73 3.63 -1.99
N TYR A 150 6.81 3.36 -1.06
CA TYR A 150 5.57 2.66 -1.35
C TYR A 150 4.70 3.44 -2.35
N GLY A 151 4.49 4.74 -2.11
CA GLY A 151 3.73 5.61 -2.98
C GLY A 151 4.30 5.72 -4.40
N LEU A 152 5.63 5.79 -4.52
CA LEU A 152 6.33 5.73 -5.82
C LEU A 152 6.12 4.38 -6.52
N GLY A 153 6.16 3.28 -5.78
CA GLY A 153 5.85 1.94 -6.29
C GLY A 153 4.42 1.85 -6.83
N LEU A 154 3.45 2.38 -6.09
CA LEU A 154 2.04 2.46 -6.53
C LEU A 154 1.87 3.33 -7.77
N TYR A 155 2.51 4.50 -7.80
CA TYR A 155 2.48 5.41 -8.92
C TYR A 155 3.03 4.76 -10.20
N GLY A 156 4.21 4.13 -10.13
CA GLY A 156 4.81 3.43 -11.26
C GLY A 156 3.97 2.23 -11.72
N SER A 157 3.36 1.52 -10.78
CA SER A 157 2.49 0.36 -11.04
C SER A 157 1.17 0.73 -11.70
N SER A 158 0.65 1.95 -11.44
CA SER A 158 -0.66 2.41 -11.92
C SER A 158 -0.83 2.39 -13.44
N LYS A 159 0.27 2.49 -14.20
CA LYS A 159 0.25 2.36 -15.67
C LYS A 159 -0.29 1.00 -16.13
N TYR A 160 -0.01 -0.05 -15.35
CA TYR A 160 -0.34 -1.44 -15.64
C TYR A 160 -1.55 -1.94 -14.82
N SER A 161 -2.26 -1.06 -14.12
CA SER A 161 -3.44 -1.41 -13.30
C SER A 161 -4.48 -0.29 -13.35
N PHE A 162 -5.29 -0.18 -12.30
CA PHE A 162 -6.33 0.83 -12.14
C PHE A 162 -5.74 2.23 -11.95
N VAL A 163 -6.39 3.23 -12.54
CA VAL A 163 -5.97 4.64 -12.42
C VAL A 163 -6.08 5.14 -10.99
N GLU A 164 -7.00 4.60 -10.21
CA GLU A 164 -7.18 4.84 -8.78
C GLU A 164 -5.90 4.56 -7.98
N LEU A 165 -5.07 3.61 -8.43
CA LEU A 165 -3.78 3.28 -7.81
C LEU A 165 -2.79 4.47 -7.90
N LYS A 166 -2.88 5.27 -8.98
CA LYS A 166 -2.08 6.47 -9.17
C LYS A 166 -2.37 7.51 -8.08
N TYR A 167 -3.66 7.73 -7.80
CA TYR A 167 -4.07 8.72 -6.80
C TYR A 167 -3.70 8.27 -5.39
N LEU A 168 -3.83 6.98 -5.07
CA LEU A 168 -3.32 6.44 -3.82
C LEU A 168 -1.79 6.66 -3.72
N GLY A 169 -1.03 6.31 -4.76
CA GLY A 169 0.42 6.51 -4.78
C GLY A 169 0.85 7.96 -4.58
N ILE A 170 0.18 8.92 -5.24
CA ILE A 170 0.45 10.36 -5.05
C ILE A 170 0.16 10.76 -3.61
N SER A 171 -0.98 10.33 -3.05
CA SER A 171 -1.35 10.65 -1.66
C SER A 171 -0.33 10.10 -0.67
N GLU A 172 0.15 8.87 -0.85
CA GLU A 172 1.19 8.26 0.00
C GLU A 172 2.52 9.03 -0.09
N VAL A 173 2.93 9.47 -1.28
CA VAL A 173 4.14 10.30 -1.44
C VAL A 173 4.00 11.63 -0.71
N LEU A 174 2.88 12.35 -0.91
CA LEU A 174 2.63 13.63 -0.24
C LEU A 174 2.57 13.46 1.28
N LEU A 175 1.93 12.39 1.75
CA LEU A 175 1.81 12.06 3.16
C LEU A 175 3.18 11.71 3.77
N GLY A 176 4.01 10.97 3.05
CA GLY A 176 5.38 10.65 3.45
C GLY A 176 6.29 11.88 3.50
N LEU A 177 6.17 12.81 2.55
CA LEU A 177 6.87 14.09 2.59
C LEU A 177 6.42 14.93 3.80
N ALA A 178 5.12 14.99 4.08
CA ALA A 178 4.60 15.64 5.29
C ALA A 178 5.11 14.95 6.56
N SER A 179 5.16 13.61 6.58
CA SER A 179 5.69 12.85 7.70
C SER A 179 7.17 13.12 7.96
N ALA A 180 7.96 13.37 6.90
CA ALA A 180 9.37 13.73 7.02
C ALA A 180 9.54 15.11 7.65
N TYR A 181 8.68 16.06 7.29
CA TYR A 181 8.66 17.39 7.88
C TYR A 181 8.23 17.35 9.36
N PHE A 182 7.15 16.62 9.68
CA PHE A 182 6.68 16.44 11.05
C PHE A 182 7.35 15.25 11.76
N TYR A 183 8.69 15.31 11.86
CA TYR A 183 9.52 14.24 12.39
C TYR A 183 9.03 13.71 13.76
N GLY A 184 8.99 12.38 13.90
CA GLY A 184 8.53 11.69 15.11
C GLY A 184 7.02 11.44 15.21
N LYS A 185 6.21 12.00 14.30
CA LYS A 185 4.76 11.68 14.21
C LYS A 185 4.45 10.51 13.27
N GLY A 186 5.45 9.69 12.93
CA GLY A 186 5.35 8.63 11.92
C GLY A 186 4.18 7.66 12.10
N LEU A 187 3.85 7.28 13.34
CA LEU A 187 2.72 6.38 13.63
C LEU A 187 1.37 6.95 13.18
N LEU A 188 1.17 8.26 13.32
CA LEU A 188 -0.04 8.95 12.83
C LEU A 188 -0.12 8.90 11.30
N PHE A 189 0.99 9.23 10.63
CA PHE A 189 1.05 9.23 9.17
C PHE A 189 0.90 7.82 8.58
N TRP A 190 1.44 6.79 9.24
CA TRP A 190 1.18 5.39 8.86
C TRP A 190 -0.28 5.00 9.03
N THR A 191 -0.92 5.39 10.13
CA THR A 191 -2.35 5.14 10.35
C THR A 191 -3.20 5.79 9.26
N ILE A 192 -2.83 7.01 8.83
CA ILE A 192 -3.54 7.70 7.75
C ILE A 192 -3.26 7.02 6.40
N GLY A 193 -2.00 6.80 6.04
CA GLY A 193 -1.61 6.25 4.74
C GLY A 193 -2.00 4.78 4.60
N PHE A 194 -1.23 3.91 5.27
CA PHE A 194 -1.46 2.47 5.24
C PHE A 194 -2.81 2.04 5.80
N GLY A 195 -3.44 2.84 6.67
CA GLY A 195 -4.78 2.58 7.21
C GLY A 195 -5.90 3.23 6.41
N LEU A 196 -6.18 4.50 6.71
CA LEU A 196 -7.37 5.20 6.21
C LEU A 196 -7.40 5.31 4.68
N LEU A 197 -6.30 5.72 4.04
CA LEU A 197 -6.26 5.86 2.57
C LEU A 197 -6.46 4.52 1.87
N HIS A 198 -5.93 3.43 2.43
CA HIS A 198 -6.14 2.08 1.88
C HIS A 198 -7.57 1.59 2.03
N ILE A 199 -8.24 1.90 3.15
CA ILE A 199 -9.67 1.60 3.33
C ILE A 199 -10.51 2.37 2.31
N ILE A 200 -10.23 3.66 2.13
CA ILE A 200 -10.93 4.50 1.14
C ILE A 200 -10.70 3.96 -0.26
N TYR A 201 -9.44 3.74 -0.66
CA TYR A 201 -9.08 3.18 -1.96
C TYR A 201 -9.75 1.82 -2.20
N GLY A 202 -9.63 0.90 -1.25
CA GLY A 202 -10.20 -0.44 -1.36
C GLY A 202 -11.72 -0.43 -1.47
N SER A 203 -12.39 0.45 -0.72
CA SER A 203 -13.83 0.64 -0.79
C SER A 203 -14.25 1.21 -2.15
N LEU A 204 -13.58 2.25 -2.64
CA LEU A 204 -13.83 2.83 -3.97
C LEU A 204 -13.67 1.78 -5.07
N MET A 205 -12.60 0.99 -5.01
CA MET A 205 -12.34 -0.11 -5.93
C MET A 205 -13.45 -1.17 -5.89
N TYR A 206 -13.88 -1.56 -4.69
CA TYR A 206 -14.92 -2.56 -4.52
C TYR A 206 -16.27 -2.08 -5.09
N PHE A 207 -16.70 -0.86 -4.76
CA PHE A 207 -17.97 -0.33 -5.23
C PHE A 207 -17.97 -0.02 -6.73
N LYS A 208 -16.84 0.42 -7.29
CA LYS A 208 -16.75 0.78 -8.71
C LYS A 208 -16.57 -0.43 -9.63
N TYR A 209 -15.88 -1.48 -9.20
CA TYR A 209 -15.45 -2.56 -10.09
C TYR A 209 -15.87 -3.98 -9.66
N GLU A 210 -16.37 -4.19 -8.45
CA GLU A 210 -16.67 -5.54 -7.93
C GLU A 210 -18.12 -5.75 -7.48
N LYS A 211 -18.76 -4.71 -6.94
CA LYS A 211 -20.16 -4.82 -6.54
C LYS A 211 -21.02 -5.08 -7.78
N PRO A 212 -21.82 -6.16 -7.82
CA PRO A 212 -22.79 -6.37 -8.89
C PRO A 212 -23.75 -5.18 -8.94
N ALA A 213 -24.03 -4.65 -10.14
CA ALA A 213 -25.14 -3.73 -10.32
C ALA A 213 -26.42 -4.43 -9.80
N LYS A 214 -27.11 -3.79 -8.85
CA LYS A 214 -28.43 -4.22 -8.43
C LYS A 214 -29.44 -3.90 -9.51
#